data_AF-A0A516KHQ2-F1
#
_entry.id   AF-A0A516KHQ2-F1
#
_cell.length_a   1.000
_cell.length_b   1.000
_cell.length_c   1.000
_cell.angle_alpha   90.00
_cell.angle_beta   90.00
_cell.angle_gamma   90.00
#
_symmetry.space_group_name_H-M   'P 1'
#
loop_
_entity.id
_entity.type
_entity.pdbx_description
1 polymer ?
#
loop_
_entity_poly.entity_id
_entity_poly.type
_entity_poly.pdbx_seq_one_letter_code
_entity_poly.pdbx_strand_id
1 'polypeptide(L)'
;MRFANDILERYFQHFNDKDSLDVFIYSVLEQMDEKDLIQVLKECDKSELNDLLTQFLRSKLEHELHNDDQQIAVSDWTNIH
;
A
#
# COMPACT_ATOMS: atom_id res chain seq x y z
N MET A 1 -7.55 10.06 -15.51
CA MET A 1 -6.68 8.95 -15.95
C MET A 1 -7.45 8.05 -16.90
N ARG A 2 -6.85 7.64 -18.02
CA ARG A 2 -7.53 6.71 -18.95
C ARG A 2 -7.72 5.35 -18.29
N PHE A 3 -6.71 4.88 -17.56
CA PHE A 3 -6.74 3.63 -16.82
C PHE A 3 -7.84 3.56 -15.75
N ALA A 4 -7.98 4.59 -14.90
CA ALA A 4 -9.03 4.62 -13.89
C ALA A 4 -10.44 4.61 -14.49
N ASN A 5 -10.64 5.25 -15.65
CA ASN A 5 -11.90 5.21 -16.37
C ASN A 5 -12.20 3.81 -16.94
N ASP A 6 -11.18 3.15 -17.50
CA ASP A 6 -11.30 1.79 -18.03
C ASP A 6 -11.62 0.77 -16.91
N ILE A 7 -11.02 0.93 -15.73
CA ILE A 7 -11.34 0.15 -14.52
C ILE A 7 -12.77 0.39 -14.07
N LEU A 8 -13.20 1.65 -14.03
CA LEU A 8 -14.54 2.02 -13.59
C LEU A 8 -15.62 1.44 -14.52
N GLU A 9 -15.38 1.43 -15.83
CA GLU A 9 -16.30 0.83 -16.78
C GLU A 9 -16.41 -0.68 -16.55
N ARG A 10 -15.30 -1.39 -16.36
CA ARG A 10 -15.29 -2.82 -16.03
C ARG A 10 -16.00 -3.13 -14.72
N TYR A 11 -15.85 -2.27 -13.72
CA TYR A 11 -16.57 -2.39 -12.46
C TYR A 11 -18.08 -2.36 -12.68
N PHE A 12 -18.61 -1.38 -13.42
CA PHE A 12 -20.05 -1.28 -13.70
C PHE A 12 -20.59 -2.38 -14.61
N GLN A 13 -19.74 -3.08 -15.37
CA GLN A 13 -20.15 -4.25 -16.16
C GLN A 13 -20.43 -5.48 -15.29
N HIS A 14 -19.85 -5.56 -14.09
CA HIS A 14 -19.88 -6.76 -13.25
C HIS A 14 -20.52 -6.55 -11.88
N PHE A 15 -20.57 -5.32 -11.38
CA PHE A 15 -21.02 -4.99 -10.03
C PHE A 15 -22.08 -3.88 -10.04
N ASN A 16 -23.03 -3.97 -9.11
CA ASN A 16 -24.11 -2.99 -8.91
C ASN A 16 -24.13 -2.43 -7.48
N ASP A 17 -23.14 -2.76 -6.65
CA ASP A 17 -23.04 -2.39 -5.24
C ASP A 17 -21.65 -1.82 -4.93
N LYS A 18 -21.60 -0.82 -4.05
CA LYS A 18 -20.35 -0.16 -3.64
C LYS A 18 -19.45 -1.05 -2.77
N ASP A 19 -20.01 -2.05 -2.13
CA ASP A 19 -19.30 -2.93 -1.19
C ASP A 19 -18.24 -3.77 -1.93
N SER A 20 -18.46 -4.05 -3.22
CA SER A 20 -17.53 -4.78 -4.07
C SER A 20 -16.35 -3.95 -4.62
N LEU A 21 -16.35 -2.61 -4.44
CA LEU A 21 -15.36 -1.74 -5.08
C LEU A 21 -13.93 -2.03 -4.62
N ASP A 22 -13.72 -2.15 -3.31
CA ASP A 22 -12.39 -2.37 -2.76
C ASP A 22 -11.85 -3.74 -3.18
N VAL A 23 -12.69 -4.78 -3.10
CA VAL A 23 -12.34 -6.14 -3.54
C VAL A 23 -11.97 -6.17 -5.03
N PHE A 24 -12.74 -5.44 -5.85
CA PHE A 24 -12.47 -5.32 -7.27
C PHE A 24 -11.14 -4.61 -7.55
N ILE A 25 -10.87 -3.47 -6.89
CA ILE A 25 -9.61 -2.73 -7.04
C ILE A 25 -8.43 -3.63 -6.63
N TYR A 26 -8.52 -4.32 -5.49
CA TYR A 26 -7.48 -5.26 -5.06
C TYR A 26 -7.24 -6.37 -6.09
N SER A 27 -8.30 -6.96 -6.62
CA SER A 27 -8.20 -8.02 -7.63
C SER A 27 -7.53 -7.55 -8.92
N VAL A 28 -7.77 -6.28 -9.32
CA VAL A 28 -7.11 -5.68 -10.48
C VAL A 28 -5.63 -5.47 -10.20
N LEU A 29 -5.28 -4.87 -9.06
CA LEU A 29 -3.89 -4.59 -8.70
C LEU A 29 -3.06 -5.87 -8.53
N GLU A 30 -3.64 -6.95 -8.01
CA GLU A 30 -2.96 -8.24 -7.84
C GLU A 30 -2.53 -8.88 -9.17
N GLN A 31 -3.26 -8.60 -10.26
CA GLN A 31 -2.97 -9.13 -11.59
C GLN A 31 -1.92 -8.31 -12.36
N MET A 32 -1.57 -7.13 -11.87
CA MET A 32 -0.64 -6.22 -12.54
C MET A 32 0.81 -6.61 -12.26
N ASP A 33 1.65 -6.50 -13.28
CA ASP A 33 3.09 -6.64 -13.06
C ASP A 33 3.71 -5.35 -12.49
N GLU A 34 4.99 -5.42 -12.11
CA GLU A 34 5.71 -4.27 -11.55
C GLU A 34 5.69 -3.05 -12.50
N LYS A 35 5.77 -3.27 -13.81
CA LYS A 35 5.81 -2.16 -14.79
C LYS A 35 4.45 -1.49 -14.89
N ASP A 36 3.38 -2.28 -14.88
CA ASP A 36 2.01 -1.79 -14.88
C ASP A 36 1.75 -0.94 -13.62
N LEU A 37 2.17 -1.42 -12.44
CA LEU A 37 2.02 -0.68 -11.18
C LEU A 37 2.80 0.64 -11.19
N ILE A 38 4.04 0.64 -11.71
CA ILE A 38 4.84 1.86 -11.88
C ILE A 38 4.13 2.84 -12.83
N GLN A 39 3.46 2.34 -13.87
CA GLN A 39 2.74 3.19 -14.80
C GLN A 39 1.54 3.87 -14.15
N VAL A 40 0.79 3.17 -13.29
CA VAL A 40 -0.29 3.78 -12.49
C VAL A 40 0.25 4.85 -11.55
N LEU A 41 1.35 4.57 -10.85
CA LEU A 41 1.99 5.53 -9.95
C LEU A 41 2.46 6.80 -10.67
N LYS A 42 2.87 6.70 -11.94
CA LYS A 42 3.26 7.86 -12.75
C LYS A 42 2.10 8.77 -13.12
N GLU A 43 0.87 8.25 -13.11
CA GLU A 43 -0.31 9.07 -13.37
C GLU A 43 -0.75 9.82 -12.10
N CYS A 44 -0.40 9.34 -10.90
CA CYS A 44 -0.73 10.00 -9.64
C CYS A 44 -0.10 11.40 -9.56
N ASP A 45 -0.84 12.33 -8.97
CA ASP A 45 -0.28 13.65 -8.72
C ASP A 45 0.73 13.61 -7.55
N LYS A 46 1.50 14.69 -7.41
CA LYS A 46 2.52 14.79 -6.36
C LYS A 46 1.93 14.64 -4.95
N SER A 47 0.71 15.14 -4.72
CA SER A 47 0.07 15.07 -3.41
C SER A 47 -0.29 13.63 -3.06
N GLU A 48 -0.92 12.93 -3.99
CA GLU A 48 -1.29 11.50 -3.85
C GLU A 48 -0.05 10.63 -3.62
N LEU A 49 1.01 10.87 -4.40
CA LEU A 49 2.30 10.19 -4.22
C LEU A 49 2.93 10.47 -2.85
N ASN A 50 2.88 11.71 -2.38
CA ASN A 50 3.40 12.08 -1.06
C ASN A 50 2.66 11.36 0.06
N ASP A 51 1.33 11.25 -0.02
CA ASP A 51 0.53 10.58 1.00
C ASP A 51 0.86 9.07 1.03
N LEU A 52 0.94 8.43 -0.13
CA LEU A 52 1.30 7.02 -0.26
C LEU A 52 2.71 6.73 0.28
N LEU A 53 3.70 7.54 -0.13
CA LEU A 53 5.09 7.37 0.32
C LEU A 53 5.25 7.68 1.81
N THR A 54 4.50 8.63 2.35
CA THR A 54 4.50 8.93 3.79
C THR A 54 4.01 7.74 4.60
N GLN A 55 2.92 7.10 4.19
CA GLN A 55 2.39 5.91 4.86
C GLN A 55 3.37 4.75 4.79
N PHE A 56 3.96 4.50 3.61
CA PHE A 56 4.97 3.46 3.43
C PHE A 56 6.21 3.69 4.32
N LEU A 57 6.78 4.89 4.29
CA LEU A 57 7.96 5.24 5.09
C LEU A 57 7.66 5.19 6.58
N ARG A 58 6.47 5.67 7.00
CA ARG A 58 6.03 5.57 8.40
C ARG A 58 5.97 4.11 8.85
N SER A 59 5.29 3.25 8.10
CA SER A 59 5.17 1.82 8.45
C SER A 59 6.54 1.14 8.54
N LYS A 60 7.46 1.48 7.63
CA LYS A 60 8.83 0.99 7.67
C LYS A 60 9.58 1.47 8.91
N LEU A 61 9.55 2.76 9.20
CA LEU A 61 10.24 3.33 10.36
C LEU A 61 9.66 2.83 11.67
N GLU A 62 8.33 2.71 11.78
CA GLU A 62 7.67 2.12 12.95
C GLU A 62 8.13 0.68 13.16
N HIS A 63 8.20 -0.13 12.11
CA HIS A 63 8.70 -1.51 12.21
C HIS A 63 10.15 -1.56 12.72
N GLU A 64 11.05 -0.73 12.18
CA GLU A 64 12.44 -0.68 12.64
C GLU A 64 12.56 -0.19 14.10
N LEU A 65 11.80 0.84 14.48
CA LEU A 65 11.80 1.34 15.86
C LEU A 65 11.27 0.31 16.86
N HIS A 66 10.22 -0.45 16.52
CA HIS A 66 9.73 -1.52 17.39
C HIS A 66 10.74 -2.68 17.50
N ASN A 67 11.54 -2.94 16.46
CA ASN A 67 12.60 -3.94 16.51
C ASN A 67 13.79 -3.48 17.35
N ASP A 68 14.12 -2.19 17.34
CA ASP A 68 15.15 -1.59 18.21
C ASP A 68 14.72 -1.60 19.68
N ASP A 69 13.46 -1.27 19.98
CA ASP A 69 12.90 -1.38 21.34
C ASP A 69 12.95 -2.82 21.88
N GLN A 70 12.73 -3.82 21.01
CA GLN A 70 12.87 -5.23 21.38
C GLN A 70 14.33 -5.66 21.57
N GLN A 71 15.30 -5.10 20.84
CA GLN A 71 16.72 -5.40 21.06
C GLN A 71 17.25 -4.78 22.36
N ILE A 72 16.85 -3.56 22.69
CA ILE A 72 17.19 -2.89 23.96
C ILE A 72 16.57 -3.67 25.14
N ALA A 73 15.29 -4.05 25.00
CA ALA A 73 14.59 -4.84 26.00
C ALA A 73 15.06 -6.31 26.10
N VAL A 74 15.94 -6.82 25.23
CA VAL A 74 16.56 -8.15 25.41
C VAL A 74 17.95 -8.01 26.04
N SER A 75 18.71 -6.97 25.65
CA SER A 75 20.01 -6.62 26.25
C SER A 75 19.94 -6.44 27.77
N ASP A 76 18.93 -5.71 28.25
CA ASP A 76 18.78 -5.37 29.67
C ASP A 76 18.45 -6.58 30.57
N TRP A 77 17.86 -7.65 30.00
CA TRP A 77 17.57 -8.88 30.76
C TRP A 77 18.72 -9.89 30.71
N THR A 78 19.59 -9.82 29.70
CA THR A 78 20.78 -10.70 29.60
C THR A 78 21.98 -10.24 30.43
N ASN A 79 21.98 -9.00 30.95
CA ASN A 79 23.05 -8.45 31.80
C ASN A 79 22.78 -8.57 33.32
N ILE A 80 21.73 -9.29 33.72
CA ILE A 80 21.45 -9.61 35.13
C ILE A 80 21.77 -11.09 35.38
N HIS A 81 23.05 -11.48 35.24
CA HIS A 81 23.62 -12.66 35.88
C HIS A 81 25.13 -12.52 36.06
#